data_AF-A0ABD5X0P8-F1
#
_entry.id   AF-A0ABD5X0P8-F1
#
_cell.length_a   1.000
_cell.length_b   1.000
_cell.length_c   1.000
_cell.angle_alpha   90.00
_cell.angle_beta   90.00
_cell.angle_gamma   90.00
#
_symmetry.space_group_name_H-M   'P 1'
#
loop_
_entity.id
_entity.type
_entity.pdbx_description
1 polymer ?
#
loop_
_entity_poly.entity_id
_entity_poly.type
_entity_poly.pdbx_seq_one_letter_code
_entity_poly.pdbx_strand_id
1 'polypeptide(L)'
;MQNQGEGALKAINELDRWMVQITDIVTCMTAIADQTNMLAVNPNIETARTGEAGEGFAVVAKEVRSVGKETRGAVADIVDIL
;
A
#
# COMPACT_ATOMS: atom_id res chain seq x y z
N MET A 1 8.18 -12.86 -42.03
CA MET A 1 7.84 -11.53 -41.45
C MET A 1 6.49 -11.51 -40.73
N GLN A 2 5.47 -12.29 -41.14
CA GLN A 2 4.17 -12.35 -40.44
C GLN A 2 4.23 -12.86 -38.97
N ASN A 3 5.10 -13.81 -38.62
CA ASN A 3 5.18 -14.35 -37.25
C ASN A 3 5.69 -13.36 -36.18
N GLN A 4 6.48 -12.35 -36.55
CA GLN A 4 7.00 -11.39 -35.56
C GLN A 4 5.92 -10.39 -35.12
N GLY A 5 5.01 -10.01 -36.01
CA GLY A 5 3.89 -9.13 -35.69
C GLY A 5 2.88 -9.79 -34.74
N GLU A 6 2.56 -11.07 -34.97
CA GLU A 6 1.67 -11.82 -34.07
C GLU A 6 2.28 -12.05 -32.68
N GLY A 7 3.59 -12.33 -32.61
CA GLY A 7 4.30 -12.44 -31.33
C GLY A 7 4.28 -11.14 -30.53
N ALA A 8 4.52 -10.01 -31.19
CA ALA A 8 4.47 -8.68 -30.56
C ALA A 8 3.07 -8.35 -30.04
N LEU A 9 2.02 -8.64 -30.81
CA LEU A 9 0.63 -8.42 -30.39
C LEU A 9 0.25 -9.27 -29.16
N LYS A 10 0.72 -10.52 -29.09
CA LYS A 10 0.51 -11.37 -27.91
C LYS A 10 1.20 -10.81 -26.67
N ALA A 11 2.46 -10.39 -26.80
CA ALA A 11 3.21 -9.80 -25.69
C ALA A 11 2.55 -8.50 -25.17
N ILE A 12 2.01 -7.67 -26.06
CA ILE A 12 1.27 -6.46 -25.67
C ILE A 12 -0.02 -6.82 -24.90
N ASN A 13 -0.77 -7.82 -25.36
CA ASN A 13 -1.98 -8.27 -24.66
C ASN A 13 -1.69 -8.91 -23.30
N GLU A 14 -0.56 -9.61 -23.17
CA GLU A 14 -0.11 -10.14 -21.88
C GLU A 14 0.32 -9.00 -20.95
N LEU A 15 1.06 -8.02 -21.45
CA LEU A 15 1.42 -6.83 -20.69
C LEU A 15 0.17 -6.11 -20.15
N ASP A 16 -0.85 -5.89 -21.00
CA ASP A 16 -2.11 -5.27 -20.60
C ASP A 16 -2.80 -6.02 -19.45
N ARG A 17 -2.85 -7.36 -19.51
CA ARG A 17 -3.36 -8.17 -18.38
C ARG A 17 -2.56 -7.98 -17.10
N TRP A 18 -1.23 -7.91 -17.21
CA TRP A 18 -0.38 -7.74 -16.05
C TRP A 18 -0.57 -6.35 -15.43
N MET A 19 -0.77 -5.32 -16.25
CA MET A 19 -1.10 -3.96 -15.78
C MET A 19 -2.41 -3.93 -14.99
N VAL A 20 -3.45 -4.62 -15.47
CA VAL A 20 -4.72 -4.77 -14.74
C VAL A 20 -4.50 -5.45 -13.38
N GLN A 21 -3.74 -6.56 -13.35
CA GLN A 21 -3.45 -7.26 -12.09
C GLN A 21 -2.65 -6.41 -11.11
N ILE A 22 -1.68 -5.63 -11.59
CA ILE A 22 -0.91 -4.70 -10.74
C ILE A 22 -1.86 -3.65 -10.16
N THR A 23 -2.78 -3.11 -10.96
CA THR A 23 -3.78 -2.13 -10.49
C THR A 23 -4.65 -2.69 -9.36
N ASP A 24 -5.07 -3.95 -9.46
CA ASP A 24 -5.84 -4.63 -8.41
C ASP A 24 -5.02 -4.79 -7.11
N ILE A 25 -3.74 -5.16 -7.23
CA ILE A 25 -2.83 -5.30 -6.08
C ILE A 25 -2.61 -3.95 -5.40
N VAL A 26 -2.33 -2.91 -6.19
CA VAL A 26 -2.15 -1.52 -5.74
C VAL A 26 -3.39 -1.04 -4.98
N THR A 27 -4.59 -1.32 -5.51
CA THR A 27 -5.86 -0.99 -4.85
C THR A 27 -5.99 -1.69 -3.48
N CYS A 28 -5.64 -2.98 -3.42
CA CYS A 28 -5.62 -3.73 -2.17
C CYS A 28 -4.60 -3.16 -1.17
N MET A 29 -3.41 -2.77 -1.62
CA MET A 29 -2.38 -2.14 -0.79
C MET A 29 -2.84 -0.80 -0.21
N THR A 30 -3.53 0.04 -1.00
CA THR A 30 -4.15 1.28 -0.49
C THR A 30 -5.12 0.98 0.64
N ALA A 31 -6.00 -0.01 0.44
CA ALA A 31 -6.98 -0.40 1.45
C ALA A 31 -6.32 -0.89 2.76
N ILE A 32 -5.25 -1.69 2.65
CA ILE A 32 -4.47 -2.14 3.81
C ILE A 32 -3.82 -0.93 4.51
N ALA A 33 -3.19 -0.02 3.77
CA ALA A 33 -2.52 1.13 4.35
C ALA A 33 -3.50 2.07 5.08
N ASP A 34 -4.71 2.23 4.55
CA ASP A 34 -5.78 2.99 5.22
C ASP A 34 -6.29 2.29 6.48
N GLN A 35 -6.47 0.96 6.45
CA GLN A 35 -6.79 0.17 7.65
C GLN A 35 -5.68 0.27 8.71
N THR A 36 -4.41 0.14 8.31
CA THR A 36 -3.26 0.29 9.19
C THR A 36 -3.21 1.70 9.80
N ASN A 37 -3.50 2.74 9.01
CA ASN A 37 -3.58 4.10 9.51
C ASN A 37 -4.75 4.31 10.47
N MET A 38 -5.90 3.65 10.27
CA MET A 38 -7.01 3.66 11.23
C MET A 38 -6.68 2.91 12.52
N LEU A 39 -6.07 1.73 12.43
CA LEU A 39 -5.63 0.94 13.60
C LEU A 39 -4.57 1.68 14.43
N ALA A 40 -3.70 2.46 13.79
CA ALA A 40 -2.71 3.29 14.46
C ALA A 40 -3.32 4.52 15.17
N VAL A 41 -4.58 4.87 14.87
CA VAL A 41 -5.31 5.98 15.51
C VAL A 41 -6.26 5.41 16.56
N ASN A 42 -5.72 4.95 17.69
CA ASN A 42 -6.34 5.12 19.01
C ASN A 42 -5.40 4.90 20.22
N PRO A 43 -4.19 5.50 20.30
CA PRO A 43 -3.37 5.38 21.51
C PRO A 43 -3.99 6.17 22.68
N ASN A 44 -4.66 7.28 22.38
CA ASN A 44 -5.07 8.28 23.38
C ASN A 44 -6.02 7.75 24.47
N ILE A 45 -6.83 6.72 24.19
CA ILE A 45 -7.72 6.15 25.20
C ILE A 45 -6.93 5.29 26.21
N GLU A 46 -5.92 4.56 25.74
CA GLU A 46 -5.19 3.61 26.58
C GLU A 46 -3.92 4.20 27.20
N THR A 47 -3.29 5.20 26.57
CA THR A 47 -2.14 5.95 27.12
C THR A 47 -2.53 6.74 28.37
N ALA A 48 -3.73 7.32 28.41
CA ALA A 48 -4.24 8.00 29.60
C ALA A 48 -4.51 7.04 30.77
N ARG A 49 -4.69 5.74 30.48
CA ARG A 49 -5.07 4.70 31.44
C ARG A 49 -3.88 3.92 32.02
N THR A 50 -2.71 3.94 31.35
CA THR A 50 -1.61 3.00 31.60
C THR A 50 -0.28 3.61 32.07
N GLY A 51 -0.17 4.93 32.23
CA GLY A 51 1.07 5.56 32.74
C GLY A 51 2.26 5.34 31.81
N GLU A 52 3.44 4.95 32.34
CA GLU A 52 4.68 4.72 31.55
C GLU A 52 4.53 3.68 30.43
N ALA A 53 3.68 2.66 30.61
CA ALA A 53 3.43 1.67 29.55
C ALA A 53 2.74 2.27 28.31
N GLY A 54 2.05 3.40 28.49
CA GLY A 54 1.41 4.16 27.42
C GLY A 54 2.41 4.90 26.52
N GLU A 55 3.61 5.24 27.03
CA GLU A 55 4.64 5.91 26.22
C GLU A 55 5.24 4.98 25.16
N GLY A 56 5.54 3.73 25.52
CA GLY A 56 6.01 2.72 24.55
C GLY A 56 4.96 2.43 23.47
N PHE A 57 3.69 2.35 23.84
CA PHE A 57 2.58 2.19 22.91
C PHE A 57 2.43 3.38 21.96
N ALA A 58 2.65 4.61 22.43
CA ALA A 58 2.61 5.81 21.62
C ALA A 58 3.72 5.83 20.55
N VAL A 59 4.93 5.36 20.89
CA VAL A 59 6.06 5.24 19.93
C VAL A 59 5.73 4.22 18.85
N VAL A 60 5.23 3.04 19.21
CA VAL A 60 4.83 2.00 18.24
C VAL A 60 3.71 2.51 17.32
N ALA A 61 2.69 3.18 17.87
CA ALA A 61 1.62 3.74 17.07
C ALA A 61 2.10 4.82 16.08
N LYS A 62 3.08 5.64 16.49
CA LYS A 62 3.71 6.62 15.60
C LYS A 62 4.48 5.93 14.45
N GLU A 63 5.20 4.86 14.75
CA GLU A 63 5.97 4.12 13.75
C GLU A 63 5.05 3.41 12.74
N VAL A 64 3.99 2.74 13.21
CA VAL A 64 2.97 2.12 12.35
C VAL A 64 2.31 3.17 11.44
N ARG A 65 2.06 4.38 11.95
CA ARG A 65 1.53 5.49 11.15
C ARG A 65 2.53 5.98 10.10
N SER A 66 3.84 5.98 10.42
CA SER A 66 4.89 6.33 9.48
C SER A 66 4.95 5.33 8.33
N VAL A 67 5.00 4.03 8.65
CA VAL A 67 4.99 2.94 7.66
C VAL A 67 3.74 3.02 6.77
N GLY A 68 2.56 3.23 7.34
CA GLY A 68 1.33 3.38 6.55
C GLY A 68 1.31 4.62 5.64
N LYS A 69 2.06 5.68 5.96
CA LYS A 69 2.25 6.83 5.05
C LYS A 69 3.23 6.51 3.93
N GLU A 70 4.36 5.89 4.23
CA GLU A 70 5.35 5.48 3.22
C GLU A 70 4.73 4.49 2.22
N THR A 71 3.98 3.49 2.70
CA THR A 71 3.26 2.55 1.84
C THR A 71 2.30 3.28 0.89
N ARG A 72 1.55 4.28 1.36
CA ARG A 72 0.67 5.08 0.49
C ARG A 72 1.44 5.89 -0.55
N GLY A 73 2.60 6.44 -0.18
CA GLY A 73 3.48 7.13 -1.13
C GLY A 73 3.95 6.20 -2.25
N ALA A 74 4.51 5.05 -1.87
CA ALA A 74 4.98 4.06 -2.85
C ALA A 74 3.86 3.55 -3.77
N VAL A 75 2.65 3.37 -3.23
CA VAL A 75 1.47 2.97 -4.01
C VAL A 75 1.05 4.07 -4.99
N ALA A 76 1.09 5.35 -4.59
CA ALA A 76 0.83 6.47 -5.48
C ALA A 76 1.87 6.56 -6.62
N ASP A 77 3.15 6.37 -6.29
CA ASP A 77 4.22 6.35 -7.30
C ASP A 77 4.03 5.22 -8.33
N ILE A 78 3.54 4.05 -7.90
CA ILE A 78 3.19 2.95 -8.83
C ILE A 78 2.02 3.36 -9.72
N VAL A 79 0.97 3.99 -9.17
CA VAL A 79 -0.18 4.46 -9.95
C VAL A 79 0.23 5.46 -11.02
N ASP A 80 1.18 6.34 -10.74
CA ASP A 80 1.67 7.33 -11.71
C ASP A 80 2.48 6.71 -12.87
N ILE A 81 3.01 5.50 -12.68
CA ILE A 81 3.76 4.75 -13.71
C ILE A 81 2.81 3.93 -14.61
N LEU A 82 1.67 3.50 -14.07
CA LEU A 82 0.68 2.67 -14.77
C LEU A 82 -0.15 3.48 -15.77
#